data_AF-A0A3D3PKR6-F1
#
_entry.id   AF-A0A3D3PKR6-F1
#
_cell.length_a   1.000
_cell.length_b   1.000
_cell.length_c   1.000
_cell.angle_alpha   90.00
_cell.angle_beta   90.00
_cell.angle_gamma   90.00
#
_symmetry.space_group_name_H-M   'P 1'
#
loop_
_entity.id
_entity.type
_entity.pdbx_description
1 polymer ?
#
loop_
_entity_poly.entity_id
_entity_poly.type
_entity_poly.pdbx_seq_one_letter_code
_entity_poly.pdbx_strand_id
1 'polypeptide(L)'
;MYDKYKTSNDPAERNTAYRAWSACFPTFVAPQGQAVTLDLATRALPQNGANSAERIDAYRALMGRCKDFFDMPHDAVIAQTQQQNGAWLSGDLRTPGERAAKYLADGKTQEAASTAHAIIASQDPFAIYSLREFMGTYLALPGNAQSGQAPGQQDVRALAFYIVPCELGMECGPDSLTALQLCAHTGECLGTVAERYLHAFSAQVDRTVLENESRRIADAIKAGDYRALGL
;
A
#
# COMPACT_ATOMS: atom_id res chain seq x y z
N MET A 1 7.00 18.50 -1.53
CA MET A 1 6.68 17.90 -0.21
C MET A 1 7.69 16.83 0.17
N TYR A 2 7.99 15.88 -0.71
CA TYR A 2 8.97 14.81 -0.49
C TYR A 2 10.35 15.29 -0.04
N ASP A 3 11.00 16.16 -0.83
CA ASP A 3 12.38 16.60 -0.56
C ASP A 3 12.55 17.31 0.78
N LYS A 4 11.48 17.97 1.26
CA LYS A 4 11.48 18.66 2.55
C LYS A 4 11.60 17.68 3.72
N TYR A 5 10.93 16.52 3.63
CA TYR A 5 10.76 15.62 4.78
C TYR A 5 11.54 14.31 4.68
N LYS A 6 12.13 13.98 3.52
CA LYS A 6 12.83 12.70 3.30
C LYS A 6 14.02 12.46 4.24
N THR A 7 14.63 13.52 4.78
CA THR A 7 15.74 13.45 5.75
C THR A 7 15.38 14.05 7.11
N SER A 8 14.09 14.22 7.42
CA SER A 8 13.68 14.78 8.72
C SER A 8 14.06 13.85 9.87
N ASN A 9 14.39 14.41 11.03
CA ASN A 9 14.56 13.65 12.26
C ASN A 9 13.21 13.21 12.86
N ASP A 10 12.10 13.85 12.48
CA ASP A 10 10.75 13.48 12.90
C ASP A 10 10.23 12.29 12.06
N PRO A 11 9.90 11.15 12.68
CA PRO A 11 9.30 9.99 11.99
C PRO A 11 7.97 10.31 11.27
N ALA A 12 7.14 11.22 11.78
CA ALA A 12 5.87 11.58 11.17
C ALA A 12 6.07 12.36 9.87
N GLU A 13 7.04 13.28 9.86
CA GLU A 13 7.45 13.98 8.64
C GLU A 13 8.03 13.01 7.62
N ARG A 14 8.92 12.09 8.04
CA ARG A 14 9.45 11.06 7.13
C ARG A 14 8.35 10.17 6.54
N ASN A 15 7.34 9.78 7.32
CA ASN A 15 6.18 9.03 6.81
C ASN A 15 5.41 9.83 5.74
N THR A 16 5.31 11.16 5.90
CA THR A 16 4.67 12.03 4.92
C THR A 16 5.45 12.07 3.60
N ALA A 17 6.79 12.15 3.67
CA ALA A 17 7.63 11.98 2.48
C ALA A 17 7.44 10.59 1.86
N TYR A 18 7.45 9.53 2.67
CA TYR A 18 7.26 8.18 2.18
C TYR A 18 5.92 7.99 1.46
N ARG A 19 4.82 8.56 1.97
CA ARG A 19 3.52 8.51 1.30
C ARG A 19 3.57 9.11 -0.11
N ALA A 20 4.23 10.26 -0.27
CA ALA A 20 4.42 10.88 -1.57
C ALA A 20 5.28 9.98 -2.48
N TRP A 21 6.34 9.39 -1.93
CA TRP A 21 7.21 8.47 -2.66
C TRP A 21 6.49 7.19 -3.08
N SER A 22 5.78 6.49 -2.19
CA SER A 22 5.07 5.24 -2.51
C SER A 22 3.98 5.45 -3.56
N ALA A 23 3.40 6.65 -3.63
CA ALA A 23 2.38 6.98 -4.61
C ALA A 23 2.96 7.39 -5.98
N CYS A 24 4.18 7.91 -6.03
CA CYS A 24 4.70 8.59 -7.21
C CYS A 24 6.07 8.11 -7.71
N PHE A 25 6.79 7.30 -6.95
CA PHE A 25 8.10 6.83 -7.37
C PHE A 25 7.95 5.91 -8.59
N PRO A 26 8.67 6.17 -9.68
CA PRO A 26 8.47 5.43 -10.91
C PRO A 26 8.96 3.99 -10.75
N THR A 27 8.14 3.04 -11.21
CA THR A 27 8.50 1.62 -11.30
C THR A 27 9.56 1.36 -12.38
N PHE A 28 9.83 2.35 -13.23
CA PHE A 28 10.78 2.27 -14.34
C PHE A 28 11.93 3.25 -14.14
N VAL A 29 13.13 2.78 -14.44
CA VAL A 29 14.33 3.62 -14.50
C VAL A 29 14.64 3.86 -15.98
N ALA A 30 14.75 5.13 -16.36
CA ALA A 30 15.10 5.52 -17.72
C ALA A 30 16.55 5.15 -18.07
N PRO A 31 16.93 5.06 -19.36
CA PRO A 31 18.34 4.99 -19.75
C PRO A 31 19.13 6.20 -19.21
N GLN A 32 20.45 6.04 -19.08
CA GLN A 32 21.32 7.10 -18.56
C GLN A 32 21.17 8.40 -19.37
N GLY A 33 20.98 9.53 -18.67
CA GLY A 33 20.79 10.84 -19.28
C GLY A 33 19.38 11.12 -19.83
N GLN A 34 18.42 10.21 -19.65
CA GLN A 34 17.03 10.39 -20.06
C GLN A 34 16.08 10.43 -18.85
N ALA A 35 14.91 11.05 -19.04
CA ALA A 35 13.78 10.95 -18.12
C ALA A 35 12.86 9.79 -18.52
N VAL A 36 12.00 9.34 -17.61
CA VAL A 36 11.01 8.30 -17.93
C VAL A 36 9.94 8.91 -18.83
N THR A 37 9.79 8.37 -20.04
CA THR A 37 8.76 8.80 -20.99
C THR A 37 7.54 7.88 -20.92
N LEU A 38 6.39 8.37 -21.41
CA LEU A 38 5.18 7.53 -21.50
C LEU A 38 5.46 6.30 -22.36
N ASP A 39 6.12 6.48 -23.50
CA ASP A 39 6.53 5.40 -24.39
C ASP A 39 7.38 4.34 -23.65
N LEU A 40 8.39 4.77 -22.88
CA LEU A 40 9.21 3.86 -22.08
C LEU A 40 8.38 3.13 -21.02
N ALA A 41 7.45 3.80 -20.35
CA ALA A 41 6.60 3.18 -19.34
C ALA A 41 5.60 2.17 -19.94
N THR A 42 5.18 2.37 -21.20
CA THR A 42 4.15 1.56 -21.86
C THR A 42 4.70 0.55 -22.86
N ARG A 43 5.99 0.57 -23.19
CA ARG A 43 6.60 -0.29 -24.22
C ARG A 43 6.40 -1.79 -24.01
N ALA A 44 6.25 -2.22 -22.76
CA ALA A 44 6.09 -3.62 -22.38
C ALA A 44 4.62 -4.05 -22.32
N LEU A 45 3.68 -3.13 -22.54
CA LEU A 45 2.27 -3.46 -22.59
C LEU A 45 1.96 -4.30 -23.85
N PRO A 46 1.13 -5.35 -23.74
CA PRO A 46 0.70 -6.11 -24.91
C PRO A 46 -0.05 -5.20 -25.89
N GLN A 47 0.38 -5.11 -27.15
CA GLN A 47 -0.22 -4.18 -28.13
C GLN A 47 -1.74 -4.37 -28.34
N ASN A 48 -2.26 -5.58 -28.08
CA ASN A 48 -3.68 -5.93 -28.18
C ASN A 48 -4.27 -6.43 -26.85
N GLY A 49 -3.68 -6.07 -25.71
CA GLY A 49 -4.27 -6.41 -24.42
C GLY A 49 -5.60 -5.68 -24.25
N ALA A 50 -6.62 -6.36 -23.73
CA ALA A 50 -7.99 -5.85 -23.61
C ALA A 50 -8.12 -4.53 -22.80
N ASN A 51 -7.11 -4.20 -21.99
CA ASN A 51 -7.04 -3.01 -21.15
C ASN A 51 -5.87 -2.06 -21.49
N SER A 52 -5.23 -2.23 -22.66
CA SER A 52 -3.98 -1.53 -22.95
C SER A 52 -4.15 -0.02 -23.07
N ALA A 53 -5.27 0.43 -23.61
CA ALA A 53 -5.59 1.86 -23.74
C ALA A 53 -5.76 2.52 -22.35
N GLU A 54 -6.54 1.88 -21.48
CA GLU A 54 -6.81 2.33 -20.12
C GLU A 54 -5.52 2.38 -19.30
N ARG A 55 -4.63 1.40 -19.49
CA ARG A 55 -3.30 1.37 -18.84
C ARG A 55 -2.41 2.52 -19.31
N ILE A 56 -2.40 2.82 -20.61
CA ILE A 56 -1.65 3.97 -21.16
C ILE A 56 -2.18 5.27 -20.57
N ASP A 57 -3.51 5.43 -20.48
CA ASP A 57 -4.14 6.62 -19.90
C ASP A 57 -3.82 6.75 -18.40
N ALA A 58 -3.82 5.64 -17.66
CA ALA A 58 -3.42 5.63 -16.25
C ALA A 58 -1.94 6.03 -16.07
N TYR A 59 -1.02 5.53 -16.90
CA TYR A 59 0.37 5.98 -16.89
C TYR A 59 0.48 7.47 -17.19
N ARG A 60 -0.27 7.99 -18.17
CA ARG A 60 -0.27 9.42 -18.50
C ARG A 60 -0.75 10.26 -17.31
N ALA A 61 -1.82 9.84 -16.64
CA ALA A 61 -2.35 10.53 -15.46
C ALA A 61 -1.37 10.49 -14.28
N LEU A 62 -0.74 9.34 -14.02
CA LEU A 62 0.30 9.21 -12.99
C LEU A 62 1.48 10.13 -13.27
N MET A 63 2.01 10.13 -14.50
CA MET A 63 3.12 11.00 -14.89
C MET A 63 2.78 12.48 -14.73
N GLY A 64 1.53 12.88 -15.02
CA GLY A 64 1.06 14.25 -14.79
C GLY A 64 1.04 14.64 -13.30
N ARG A 65 0.50 13.77 -12.44
CA ARG A 65 0.39 14.01 -10.98
C ARG A 65 1.73 13.88 -10.24
N CYS A 66 2.61 13.04 -10.76
CA CYS A 66 3.90 12.69 -10.17
C CYS A 66 5.07 13.27 -10.97
N LYS A 67 4.85 14.36 -11.70
CA LYS A 67 5.81 14.95 -12.63
C LYS A 67 7.21 15.11 -12.05
N ASP A 68 7.32 15.66 -10.85
CA ASP A 68 8.61 15.88 -10.17
C ASP A 68 9.41 14.58 -9.96
N PHE A 69 8.72 13.44 -9.81
CA PHE A 69 9.36 12.13 -9.70
C PHE A 69 9.75 11.55 -11.06
N PHE A 70 8.93 11.75 -12.10
CA PHE A 70 9.22 11.25 -13.45
C PHE A 70 10.27 12.07 -14.20
N ASP A 71 10.42 13.34 -13.83
CA ASP A 71 11.45 14.24 -14.37
C ASP A 71 12.82 14.08 -13.68
N MET A 72 12.92 13.25 -12.64
CA MET A 72 14.20 13.01 -11.97
C MET A 72 15.23 12.43 -12.95
N PRO A 73 16.47 12.98 -12.97
CA PRO A 73 17.55 12.39 -13.74
C PRO A 73 17.83 10.95 -13.31
N HIS A 74 18.23 10.09 -14.26
CA HIS A 74 18.59 8.70 -14.02
C HIS A 74 19.41 8.47 -12.73
N ASP A 75 20.52 9.20 -12.58
CA ASP A 75 21.43 9.00 -11.44
C ASP A 75 20.77 9.40 -10.11
N ALA A 76 19.87 10.39 -10.12
CA ALA A 76 19.07 10.75 -8.97
C ALA A 76 18.06 9.65 -8.63
N VAL A 77 17.39 9.05 -9.63
CA VAL A 77 16.47 7.91 -9.42
C VAL A 77 17.22 6.71 -8.83
N ILE A 78 18.41 6.39 -9.34
CA ILE A 78 19.24 5.29 -8.81
C ILE A 78 19.67 5.59 -7.37
N ALA A 79 20.20 6.78 -7.09
CA ALA A 79 20.61 7.16 -5.74
C ALA A 79 19.43 7.13 -4.76
N GLN A 80 18.27 7.65 -5.17
CA GLN A 80 17.04 7.62 -4.39
C GLN A 80 16.60 6.17 -4.13
N THR A 81 16.61 5.30 -5.14
CA THR A 81 16.28 3.86 -5.01
C THR A 81 17.22 3.15 -4.03
N GLN A 82 18.52 3.38 -4.15
CA GLN A 82 19.53 2.79 -3.27
C GLN A 82 19.37 3.26 -1.83
N GLN A 83 19.12 4.56 -1.63
CA GLN A 83 18.83 5.12 -0.31
C GLN A 83 17.58 4.45 0.30
N GLN A 84 16.51 4.32 -0.49
CA GLN A 84 15.26 3.71 -0.03
C GLN A 84 15.44 2.23 0.30
N ASN A 85 16.14 1.48 -0.54
CA ASN A 85 16.45 0.07 -0.28
C ASN A 85 17.35 -0.10 0.96
N GLY A 86 18.36 0.74 1.11
CA GLY A 86 19.23 0.74 2.30
C GLY A 86 18.44 0.95 3.58
N ALA A 87 17.53 1.93 3.58
CA ALA A 87 16.72 2.19 4.76
C ALA A 87 15.50 1.26 4.92
N TRP A 88 15.06 0.53 3.88
CA TRP A 88 14.16 -0.62 4.01
C TRP A 88 14.84 -1.78 4.76
N LEU A 89 16.08 -2.07 4.40
CA LEU A 89 16.90 -3.12 5.01
C LEU A 89 17.27 -2.78 6.46
N SER A 90 17.63 -1.52 6.76
CA SER A 90 17.88 -1.07 8.14
C SER A 90 16.62 -0.94 8.99
N GLY A 91 15.46 -0.71 8.36
CA GLY A 91 14.17 -0.50 9.02
C GLY A 91 13.78 0.97 9.21
N ASP A 92 14.62 1.91 8.79
CA ASP A 92 14.41 3.36 8.92
C ASP A 92 13.34 3.94 7.97
N LEU A 93 13.05 3.25 6.85
CA LEU A 93 12.03 3.64 5.86
C LEU A 93 10.85 2.68 5.78
N ARG A 94 10.60 1.92 6.84
CA ARG A 94 9.35 1.18 6.93
C ARG A 94 8.25 2.13 7.36
N THR A 95 7.11 2.07 6.68
CA THR A 95 5.87 2.60 7.25
C THR A 95 5.68 2.04 8.66
N PRO A 96 4.95 2.76 9.54
CA PRO A 96 4.69 2.26 10.88
C PRO A 96 4.19 0.79 10.91
N GLY A 97 3.32 0.40 9.97
CA GLY A 97 2.81 -0.97 9.89
C GLY A 97 3.84 -1.99 9.40
N GLU A 98 4.70 -1.65 8.44
CA GLU A 98 5.81 -2.52 8.00
C GLU A 98 6.88 -2.68 9.09
N ARG A 99 7.05 -1.68 9.97
CA ARG A 99 7.87 -1.82 11.18
C ARG A 99 7.25 -2.81 12.14
N ALA A 100 5.94 -2.71 12.40
CA ALA A 100 5.21 -3.67 13.22
C ALA A 100 5.36 -5.10 12.65
N ALA A 101 5.21 -5.28 11.34
CA ALA A 101 5.39 -6.56 10.68
C ALA A 101 6.80 -7.14 10.88
N LYS A 102 7.85 -6.31 10.80
CA LYS A 102 9.21 -6.77 11.09
C LYS A 102 9.47 -7.08 12.54
N TYR A 103 8.98 -6.28 13.48
CA TYR A 103 9.09 -6.63 14.89
C TYR A 103 8.48 -8.01 15.13
N LEU A 104 7.34 -8.31 14.52
CA LEU A 104 6.74 -9.62 14.59
C LEU A 104 7.63 -10.72 13.99
N ALA A 105 8.19 -10.49 12.80
CA ALA A 105 9.11 -11.43 12.14
C ALA A 105 10.41 -11.67 12.93
N ASP A 106 10.89 -10.65 13.65
CA ASP A 106 12.07 -10.72 14.51
C ASP A 106 11.75 -11.32 15.92
N GLY A 107 10.51 -11.76 16.17
CA GLY A 107 10.07 -12.31 17.46
C GLY A 107 9.78 -11.28 18.55
N LYS A 108 9.78 -9.98 18.22
CA LYS A 108 9.49 -8.85 19.11
C LYS A 108 7.99 -8.54 19.14
N THR A 109 7.21 -9.50 19.61
CA THR A 109 5.73 -9.46 19.54
C THR A 109 5.14 -8.27 20.30
N GLN A 110 5.71 -7.88 21.44
CA GLN A 110 5.19 -6.78 22.25
C GLN A 110 5.38 -5.42 21.56
N GLU A 111 6.55 -5.18 20.97
CA GLU A 111 6.86 -3.97 20.20
C GLU A 111 6.01 -3.90 18.92
N ALA A 112 5.77 -5.05 18.28
CA ALA A 112 4.89 -5.15 17.13
C ALA A 112 3.45 -4.74 17.48
N ALA A 113 2.88 -5.33 18.53
CA ALA A 113 1.53 -5.03 18.99
C ALA A 113 1.38 -3.57 19.45
N SER A 114 2.35 -3.05 20.22
CA SER A 114 2.37 -1.65 20.65
C SER A 114 2.40 -0.68 19.46
N THR A 115 3.19 -0.99 18.43
CA THR A 115 3.25 -0.18 17.20
C THR A 115 1.91 -0.23 16.45
N ALA A 116 1.28 -1.41 16.33
CA ALA A 116 -0.02 -1.56 15.70
C ALA A 116 -1.12 -0.77 16.43
N HIS A 117 -1.14 -0.81 17.76
CA HIS A 117 -2.08 -0.03 18.56
C HIS A 117 -1.91 1.48 18.35
N ALA A 118 -0.67 1.97 18.32
CA ALA A 118 -0.40 3.39 18.08
C ALA A 118 -0.90 3.85 16.69
N ILE A 119 -0.75 2.99 15.67
CA ILE A 119 -1.26 3.27 14.33
C ILE A 119 -2.79 3.32 14.30
N ILE A 120 -3.46 2.33 14.89
CA ILE A 120 -4.92 2.30 14.96
C ILE A 120 -5.45 3.53 15.72
N ALA A 121 -4.80 3.88 16.84
CA ALA A 121 -5.15 5.05 17.64
C ALA A 121 -4.97 6.38 16.89
N SER A 122 -4.04 6.44 15.93
CA SER A 122 -3.83 7.66 15.12
C SER A 122 -4.99 7.94 14.16
N GLN A 123 -5.78 6.92 13.83
CA GLN A 123 -6.84 6.95 12.81
C GLN A 123 -6.37 7.46 11.43
N ASP A 124 -5.05 7.55 11.17
CA ASP A 124 -4.51 7.92 9.87
C ASP A 124 -4.75 6.77 8.88
N PRO A 125 -5.58 6.98 7.82
CA PRO A 125 -5.90 5.93 6.87
C PRO A 125 -4.66 5.34 6.18
N PHE A 126 -3.63 6.16 5.93
CA PHE A 126 -2.40 5.71 5.28
C PHE A 126 -1.55 4.85 6.22
N ALA A 127 -1.45 5.25 7.49
CA ALA A 127 -0.78 4.43 8.50
C ALA A 127 -1.52 3.10 8.70
N ILE A 128 -2.85 3.12 8.71
CA ILE A 128 -3.68 1.90 8.84
C ILE A 128 -3.52 0.98 7.62
N TYR A 129 -3.51 1.50 6.40
CA TYR A 129 -3.22 0.71 5.19
C TYR A 129 -1.90 -0.06 5.29
N SER A 130 -0.91 0.55 5.95
CA SER A 130 0.40 -0.07 6.12
C SER A 130 0.43 -1.29 7.06
N LEU A 131 -0.63 -1.51 7.84
CA LEU A 131 -0.74 -2.68 8.73
C LEU A 131 -1.11 -3.98 8.02
N ARG A 132 -1.46 -3.97 6.73
CA ARG A 132 -1.93 -5.18 6.00
C ARG A 132 -1.01 -6.41 6.16
N GLU A 133 0.31 -6.22 6.05
CA GLU A 133 1.31 -7.30 6.18
C GLU A 133 1.44 -7.77 7.63
N PHE A 134 1.40 -6.82 8.57
CA PHE A 134 1.40 -7.13 10.00
C PHE A 134 0.17 -7.96 10.37
N MET A 135 -1.03 -7.54 9.95
CA MET A 135 -2.28 -8.24 10.26
C MET A 135 -2.31 -9.63 9.63
N GLY A 136 -1.86 -9.78 8.37
CA GLY A 136 -1.75 -11.09 7.73
C GLY A 136 -0.85 -12.05 8.50
N THR A 137 0.29 -11.56 8.99
CA THR A 137 1.23 -12.39 9.76
C THR A 137 0.73 -12.65 11.19
N TYR A 138 0.20 -11.62 11.86
CA TYR A 138 -0.24 -11.67 13.26
C TYR A 138 -1.44 -12.60 13.46
N LEU A 139 -2.40 -12.54 12.54
CA LEU A 139 -3.59 -13.39 12.58
C LEU A 139 -3.29 -14.82 12.14
N ALA A 140 -2.17 -15.07 11.45
CA ALA A 140 -1.72 -16.43 11.14
C ALA A 140 -1.02 -17.11 12.33
N LEU A 141 -0.69 -16.39 13.41
CA LEU A 141 -0.04 -16.98 14.58
C LEU A 141 -0.97 -17.94 15.35
N PRO A 142 -0.42 -19.02 15.94
CA PRO A 142 -1.18 -19.92 16.80
C PRO A 142 -1.84 -19.15 17.95
N GLY A 143 -3.16 -19.30 18.09
CA GLY A 143 -3.98 -18.59 19.10
C GLY A 143 -4.72 -17.36 18.58
N ASN A 144 -4.28 -16.77 17.46
CA ASN A 144 -4.94 -15.62 16.84
C ASN A 144 -5.71 -15.98 15.55
N ALA A 145 -5.36 -17.12 14.94
CA ALA A 145 -6.03 -17.65 13.75
C ALA A 145 -7.50 -17.96 13.99
N GLN A 146 -8.35 -17.68 12.99
CA GLN A 146 -9.76 -18.06 13.07
C GLN A 146 -9.91 -19.58 12.99
N SER A 147 -10.69 -20.13 13.91
CA SER A 147 -11.07 -21.54 13.89
C SER A 147 -11.87 -21.85 12.62
N GLY A 148 -11.38 -22.79 11.80
CA GLY A 148 -12.05 -23.24 10.56
C GLY A 148 -11.46 -22.70 9.26
N GLN A 149 -10.36 -21.93 9.32
CA GLN A 149 -9.65 -21.51 8.11
C GLN A 149 -9.01 -22.70 7.39
N ALA A 150 -9.30 -22.85 6.10
CA ALA A 150 -8.67 -23.87 5.28
C ALA A 150 -7.17 -23.54 5.07
N PRO A 151 -6.28 -24.55 5.00
CA PRO A 151 -4.87 -24.33 4.67
C PRO A 151 -4.72 -23.56 3.36
N GLY A 152 -4.05 -22.41 3.40
CA GLY A 152 -3.81 -21.54 2.24
C GLY A 152 -4.85 -20.44 2.01
N GLN A 153 -5.94 -20.37 2.78
CA GLN A 153 -6.86 -19.22 2.74
C GLN A 153 -6.32 -18.07 3.59
N GLN A 154 -6.27 -16.87 3.00
CA GLN A 154 -5.97 -15.65 3.73
C GLN A 154 -7.10 -15.28 4.70
N ASP A 155 -6.74 -14.71 5.84
CA ASP A 155 -7.71 -14.27 6.84
C ASP A 155 -8.46 -13.04 6.31
N VAL A 156 -9.79 -13.11 6.28
CA VAL A 156 -10.61 -11.99 5.79
C VAL A 156 -10.40 -10.72 6.60
N ARG A 157 -10.06 -10.84 7.89
CA ARG A 157 -9.70 -9.70 8.76
C ARG A 157 -8.42 -9.03 8.28
N ALA A 158 -7.44 -9.79 7.78
CA ALA A 158 -6.22 -9.24 7.21
C ALA A 158 -6.48 -8.57 5.86
N LEU A 159 -7.27 -9.21 5.00
CA LEU A 159 -7.67 -8.66 3.70
C LEU A 159 -8.44 -7.34 3.82
N ALA A 160 -9.25 -7.18 4.86
CA ALA A 160 -9.99 -5.95 5.11
C ALA A 160 -9.10 -4.70 5.22
N PHE A 161 -7.84 -4.83 5.68
CA PHE A 161 -6.91 -3.69 5.78
C PHE A 161 -6.51 -3.09 4.42
N TYR A 162 -6.80 -3.76 3.30
CA TYR A 162 -6.66 -3.18 1.96
C TYR A 162 -7.79 -2.20 1.62
N ILE A 163 -8.96 -2.33 2.25
CA ILE A 163 -10.18 -1.58 1.92
C ILE A 163 -10.54 -0.58 3.02
N VAL A 164 -10.35 -0.95 4.29
CA VAL A 164 -10.62 -0.11 5.47
C VAL A 164 -10.11 1.34 5.36
N PRO A 165 -8.91 1.63 4.84
CA PRO A 165 -8.46 3.01 4.64
C PRO A 165 -9.43 3.88 3.84
N CYS A 166 -10.14 3.30 2.86
CA CYS A 166 -11.17 3.99 2.08
C CYS A 166 -12.36 4.38 2.96
N GLU A 167 -12.81 3.49 3.84
CA GLU A 167 -13.88 3.72 4.84
C GLU A 167 -13.49 4.76 5.91
N LEU A 168 -12.18 5.01 6.03
CA LEU A 168 -11.59 6.02 6.91
C LEU A 168 -11.27 7.34 6.18
N GLY A 169 -11.68 7.49 4.92
CA GLY A 169 -11.56 8.74 4.17
C GLY A 169 -10.32 8.87 3.30
N MET A 170 -9.58 7.79 3.06
CA MET A 170 -8.58 7.76 1.98
C MET A 170 -9.28 7.91 0.62
N GLU A 171 -8.65 8.66 -0.30
CA GLU A 171 -9.13 8.77 -1.67
C GLU A 171 -9.00 7.42 -2.37
N CYS A 172 -10.13 6.73 -2.56
CA CYS A 172 -10.22 5.42 -3.20
C CYS A 172 -11.11 5.39 -4.45
N GLY A 173 -11.47 6.58 -4.96
CA GLY A 173 -12.21 6.72 -6.21
C GLY A 173 -11.41 6.22 -7.43
N PRO A 174 -12.07 6.09 -8.59
CA PRO A 174 -11.46 5.57 -9.81
C PRO A 174 -10.25 6.38 -10.30
N ASP A 175 -10.18 7.68 -9.96
CA ASP A 175 -9.09 8.59 -10.32
C ASP A 175 -8.05 8.78 -9.20
N SER A 176 -8.16 8.05 -8.09
CA SER A 176 -7.17 8.11 -7.00
C SER A 176 -5.79 7.62 -7.46
N LEU A 177 -4.71 8.08 -6.80
CA LEU A 177 -3.35 7.61 -7.14
C LEU A 177 -3.25 6.08 -7.07
N THR A 178 -3.84 5.46 -6.03
CA THR A 178 -3.86 4.00 -5.87
C THR A 178 -4.63 3.31 -7.01
N ALA A 179 -5.78 3.84 -7.44
CA ALA A 179 -6.53 3.29 -8.57
C ALA A 179 -5.73 3.40 -9.87
N LEU A 180 -5.08 4.54 -10.10
CA LEU A 180 -4.22 4.74 -11.27
C LEU A 180 -3.02 3.76 -11.26
N GLN A 181 -2.39 3.55 -10.11
CA GLN A 181 -1.30 2.57 -9.93
C GLN A 181 -1.77 1.14 -10.20
N LEU A 182 -2.92 0.73 -9.66
CA LEU A 182 -3.51 -0.58 -9.92
C LEU A 182 -3.78 -0.78 -11.41
N CYS A 183 -4.43 0.19 -12.07
CA CYS A 183 -4.66 0.11 -13.51
C CYS A 183 -3.33 -0.01 -14.28
N ALA A 184 -2.41 0.93 -14.08
CA ALA A 184 -1.15 0.98 -14.81
C ALA A 184 -0.34 -0.33 -14.67
N HIS A 185 -0.25 -0.90 -13.47
CA HIS A 185 0.63 -2.04 -13.19
C HIS A 185 -0.04 -3.42 -13.31
N THR A 186 -1.28 -3.58 -12.82
CA THR A 186 -1.96 -4.88 -12.81
C THR A 186 -3.00 -5.02 -13.93
N GLY A 187 -3.40 -3.90 -14.53
CA GLY A 187 -4.46 -3.88 -15.55
C GLY A 187 -5.89 -3.86 -14.99
N GLU A 188 -6.02 -3.77 -13.67
CA GLU A 188 -7.31 -3.59 -12.99
C GLU A 188 -7.74 -2.12 -13.12
N CYS A 189 -8.47 -1.79 -14.18
CA CYS A 189 -8.77 -0.40 -14.57
C CYS A 189 -10.21 0.06 -14.31
N LEU A 190 -11.11 -0.85 -13.92
CA LEU A 190 -12.52 -0.54 -13.72
C LEU A 190 -12.87 -0.44 -12.24
N GLY A 191 -13.82 0.43 -11.90
CA GLY A 191 -14.29 0.61 -10.53
C GLY A 191 -13.33 1.36 -9.61
N THR A 192 -13.71 1.42 -8.34
CA THR A 192 -12.95 1.98 -7.22
C THR A 192 -11.77 1.09 -6.79
N VAL A 193 -10.87 1.61 -5.94
CA VAL A 193 -9.77 0.82 -5.37
C VAL A 193 -10.28 -0.42 -4.65
N ALA A 194 -11.34 -0.27 -3.86
CA ALA A 194 -11.95 -1.38 -3.13
C ALA A 194 -12.48 -2.46 -4.08
N GLU A 195 -13.20 -2.07 -5.13
CA GLU A 195 -13.72 -3.00 -6.14
C GLU A 195 -12.62 -3.75 -6.88
N ARG A 196 -11.50 -3.08 -7.18
CA ARG A 196 -10.34 -3.70 -7.84
C ARG A 196 -9.63 -4.69 -6.94
N TYR A 197 -9.46 -4.38 -5.66
CA TYR A 197 -8.95 -5.34 -4.69
C TYR A 197 -9.90 -6.54 -4.53
N LEU A 198 -11.20 -6.29 -4.44
CA LEU A 198 -12.21 -7.36 -4.36
C LEU A 198 -12.19 -8.26 -5.60
N HIS A 199 -12.01 -7.70 -6.79
CA HIS A 199 -11.85 -8.47 -8.02
C HIS A 199 -10.58 -9.35 -7.96
N ALA A 200 -9.44 -8.77 -7.55
CA ALA A 200 -8.19 -9.50 -7.41
C ALA A 200 -8.25 -10.62 -6.34
N PHE A 201 -9.04 -10.45 -5.29
CA PHE A 201 -9.22 -11.43 -4.22
C PHE A 201 -10.38 -12.40 -4.43
N SER A 202 -11.14 -12.27 -5.52
CA SER A 202 -12.39 -13.02 -5.74
C SER A 202 -12.22 -14.55 -5.74
N ALA A 203 -11.02 -15.05 -6.03
CA ALA A 203 -10.69 -16.48 -5.92
C ALA A 203 -10.46 -16.97 -4.47
N GLN A 204 -10.26 -16.05 -3.52
CA GLN A 204 -9.84 -16.33 -2.14
C GLN A 204 -10.94 -16.05 -1.10
N VAL A 205 -11.81 -15.07 -1.35
CA VAL A 205 -12.84 -14.62 -0.40
C VAL A 205 -14.10 -14.13 -1.11
N ASP A 206 -15.27 -14.37 -0.49
CA ASP A 206 -16.53 -13.79 -0.94
C ASP A 206 -16.54 -12.26 -0.78
N ARG A 207 -16.98 -11.56 -1.82
CA ARG A 207 -17.02 -10.09 -1.88
C ARG A 207 -17.84 -9.49 -0.74
N THR A 208 -19.04 -10.02 -0.50
CA THR A 208 -19.97 -9.49 0.51
C THR A 208 -19.39 -9.68 1.91
N VAL A 209 -18.72 -10.82 2.14
CA VAL A 209 -18.04 -11.09 3.41
C VAL A 209 -16.93 -10.08 3.65
N LEU A 210 -16.06 -9.82 2.66
CA LEU A 210 -14.96 -8.87 2.81
C LEU A 210 -15.43 -7.41 2.95
N GLU A 211 -16.49 -6.99 2.24
CA GLU A 211 -17.08 -5.66 2.40
C GLU A 211 -17.68 -5.46 3.81
N ASN A 212 -18.42 -6.46 4.31
CA ASN A 212 -18.98 -6.42 5.66
C ASN A 212 -17.88 -6.37 6.72
N GLU A 213 -16.84 -7.18 6.55
CA GLU A 213 -15.71 -7.23 7.47
C GLU A 213 -14.90 -5.93 7.46
N SER A 214 -14.73 -5.31 6.29
CA SER A 214 -14.06 -4.01 6.16
C SER A 214 -14.82 -2.90 6.91
N ARG A 215 -16.16 -2.86 6.80
CA ARG A 215 -16.97 -1.91 7.57
C ARG A 215 -16.88 -2.17 9.08
N ARG A 216 -17.00 -3.43 9.49
CA ARG A 216 -16.87 -3.84 10.90
C ARG A 216 -15.53 -3.41 11.50
N ILE A 217 -14.43 -3.62 10.77
CA ILE A 217 -13.09 -3.21 11.20
C ILE A 217 -12.96 -1.69 11.23
N ALA A 218 -13.48 -0.98 10.24
CA ALA A 218 -13.46 0.49 10.23
C ALA A 218 -14.21 1.07 11.44
N ASP A 219 -15.36 0.49 11.80
CA ASP A 219 -16.13 0.89 12.99
C ASP A 219 -15.37 0.57 14.28
N ALA A 220 -14.74 -0.60 14.38
CA ALA A 220 -13.90 -0.97 15.52
C ALA A 220 -12.71 -0.02 15.70
N ILE A 221 -12.06 0.40 14.61
CA ILE A 221 -10.98 1.41 14.64
C ILE A 221 -11.51 2.75 15.15
N LYS A 222 -12.66 3.21 14.62
CA LYS A 222 -13.30 4.47 15.07
C LYS A 222 -13.67 4.42 16.55
N ALA A 223 -14.10 3.27 17.04
CA ALA A 223 -14.47 3.03 18.43
C ALA A 223 -13.28 2.74 19.37
N GLY A 224 -12.09 2.48 18.83
CA GLY A 224 -10.92 2.05 19.63
C GLY A 224 -11.07 0.64 20.21
N ASP A 225 -11.87 -0.24 19.59
CA ASP A 225 -12.09 -1.61 20.04
C ASP A 225 -11.04 -2.56 19.44
N TYR A 226 -9.86 -2.61 20.08
CA TYR A 226 -8.75 -3.47 19.65
C TYR A 226 -9.08 -4.96 19.66
N ARG A 227 -9.94 -5.41 20.59
CA ARG A 227 -10.35 -6.82 20.68
C ARG A 227 -11.13 -7.24 19.45
N ALA A 228 -12.00 -6.36 18.94
CA ALA A 228 -12.73 -6.60 17.70
C ALA A 228 -11.81 -6.68 16.47
N LEU A 229 -10.58 -6.15 16.55
CA LEU A 229 -9.55 -6.27 15.49
C LEU A 229 -8.73 -7.55 15.61
N GLY A 230 -8.92 -8.31 16.70
CA GLY A 230 -8.09 -9.46 17.04
C GLY A 230 -6.73 -9.07 17.65
N LEU A 231 -6.61 -7.85 18.19
CA LEU A 231 -5.41 -7.31 18.84
C LEU A 231 -5.56 -7.23 20.37
#